data_AF-A0A816ED16-F1
#
_entry.id   AF-A0A816ED16-F1
#
_cell.length_a   1.000
_cell.length_b   1.000
_cell.length_c   1.000
_cell.angle_alpha   90.00
_cell.angle_beta   90.00
_cell.angle_gamma   90.00
#
_symmetry.space_group_name_H-M   'P 1'
#
loop_
_entity.id
_entity.type
_entity.pdbx_description
1 polymer ?
#
loop_
_entity_poly.entity_id
_entity_poly.type
_entity_poly.pdbx_seq_one_letter_code
_entity_poly.pdbx_strand_id
1 'polypeptide(L)'
;MLHLPSMITYGFFSFILAFFNKALFQLANFHYCLFVISSQLIFIVLSFQILAYFHFVTVPIVNKKELYTLCIPSVFYCFSTVLSLQALMKLNVAIYVVIKRCTPALTFVLSVVILKKQRLDLKIGLCVLVTTIGAVITSTGDVSYHFQSYLVGSLSVIFHSLYLLTVQRFSEQKDSNDVLYINSLLSLPMISLFMISLSNELSGIQSYKGYQTVNFWFYFVLSTIGGGLLNGATFWCTIKNSALTTSVVGVLKSIFQIFFGMFVFDRLVINNKTILGIILSLIGGTLFSYFEYMNKKTKSALITSEHVMEHDPKPTVITNGTK
;
A
#
# COMPACT_ATOMS: atom_id res chain seq x y z
N MET A 1 0.85 12.32 16.09
CA MET A 1 1.11 13.18 14.90
C MET A 1 1.11 12.30 13.63
N LEU A 2 0.83 12.85 12.44
CA LEU A 2 1.07 12.13 11.18
C LEU A 2 2.58 11.99 10.96
N HIS A 3 3.02 10.80 10.57
CA HIS A 3 4.43 10.51 10.33
C HIS A 3 4.78 10.83 8.87
N LEU A 4 5.04 12.11 8.59
CA LEU A 4 5.37 12.62 7.25
C LEU A 4 6.57 11.91 6.58
N PRO A 5 7.66 11.56 7.28
CA PRO A 5 8.80 10.88 6.65
C PRO A 5 8.40 9.55 5.99
N SER A 6 7.50 8.78 6.62
CA SER A 6 7.04 7.52 6.03
C SER A 6 6.19 7.72 4.77
N MET A 7 5.42 8.81 4.68
CA MET A 7 4.62 9.12 3.50
C MET A 7 5.51 9.55 2.33
N ILE A 8 6.52 10.39 2.60
CA ILE A 8 7.50 10.83 1.60
C ILE A 8 8.31 9.63 1.08
N THR A 9 8.79 8.77 1.99
CA THR A 9 9.56 7.57 1.64
C THR A 9 8.75 6.63 0.74
N TYR A 10 7.48 6.40 1.07
CA TYR A 10 6.56 5.62 0.23
C TYR A 10 6.36 6.23 -1.16
N GLY A 11 6.15 7.55 -1.23
CA GLY A 11 6.02 8.28 -2.50
C GLY A 11 7.29 8.18 -3.37
N PHE A 12 8.46 8.38 -2.76
CA PHE A 12 9.76 8.37 -3.42
C PHE A 12 10.09 7.01 -4.03
N PHE A 13 10.04 5.92 -3.24
CA PHE A 13 10.33 4.58 -3.76
C PHE A 13 9.31 4.16 -4.82
N SER A 14 8.04 4.55 -4.67
CA SER A 14 7.04 4.26 -5.68
C SER A 14 7.31 4.98 -6.98
N PHE A 15 7.79 6.22 -6.91
CA PHE A 15 8.14 7.01 -8.09
C PHE A 15 9.30 6.35 -8.82
N ILE A 16 10.40 6.08 -8.12
CA ILE A 16 11.60 5.44 -8.68
C ILE A 16 11.28 4.08 -9.32
N LEU A 17 10.54 3.23 -8.60
CA LEU A 17 10.19 1.90 -9.10
C LEU A 17 9.38 1.95 -10.39
N ALA A 18 8.53 2.97 -10.59
CA ALA A 18 7.74 3.10 -11.81
C ALA A 18 8.65 3.24 -13.05
N PHE A 19 9.77 3.95 -12.96
CA PHE A 19 10.73 4.08 -14.06
C PHE A 19 11.45 2.77 -14.32
N PHE A 20 11.96 2.11 -13.28
CA PHE A 20 12.70 0.87 -13.46
C PHE A 20 11.81 -0.27 -13.94
N ASN A 21 10.56 -0.36 -13.47
CA ASN A 21 9.60 -1.31 -14.01
C ASN A 21 9.30 -1.02 -15.48
N LYS A 22 9.11 0.25 -15.85
CA LYS A 22 8.89 0.62 -17.25
C LYS A 22 10.11 0.28 -18.12
N ALA A 23 11.33 0.53 -17.66
CA ALA A 23 12.56 0.18 -18.36
C ALA A 23 12.70 -1.35 -18.51
N LEU A 24 12.43 -2.12 -17.46
CA LEU A 24 12.46 -3.58 -17.50
C LEU A 24 11.45 -4.15 -18.49
N PHE A 25 10.23 -3.62 -18.51
CA PHE A 25 9.16 -4.10 -19.39
C PHE A 25 9.35 -3.67 -20.85
N GLN A 26 9.74 -2.41 -21.10
CA GLN A 26 9.79 -1.85 -22.46
C GLN A 26 11.17 -1.94 -23.12
N LEU A 27 12.27 -1.74 -22.38
CA LEU A 27 13.62 -1.78 -22.95
C LEU A 27 14.18 -3.20 -22.93
N ALA A 28 13.96 -3.94 -21.84
CA ALA A 28 14.41 -5.32 -21.74
C ALA A 28 13.35 -6.33 -22.23
N ASN A 29 12.11 -5.93 -22.54
CA ASN A 29 11.03 -6.83 -22.98
C ASN A 29 10.71 -7.97 -22.00
N PHE A 30 10.94 -7.77 -20.70
CA PHE A 30 10.74 -8.81 -19.68
C PHE A 30 9.35 -8.69 -19.04
N HIS A 31 8.35 -9.38 -19.60
CA HIS A 31 6.94 -9.23 -19.21
C HIS A 31 6.46 -10.26 -18.17
N TYR A 32 7.34 -10.71 -17.26
CA TYR A 32 7.05 -11.75 -16.26
C TYR A 32 6.87 -11.14 -14.86
N CYS A 33 5.68 -10.59 -14.60
CA CYS A 33 5.41 -9.79 -13.41
C CYS A 33 5.43 -10.61 -12.11
N LEU A 34 4.91 -11.83 -12.09
CA LEU A 34 4.92 -12.65 -10.87
C LEU A 34 6.36 -13.04 -10.50
N PHE A 35 7.22 -13.24 -11.50
CA PHE A 35 8.64 -13.49 -11.25
C PHE A 35 9.34 -12.29 -10.62
N VAL A 36 9.10 -11.08 -11.14
CA VAL A 36 9.64 -9.83 -10.54
C VAL A 36 9.14 -9.65 -9.11
N ILE A 37 7.86 -9.92 -8.83
CA ILE A 37 7.32 -9.79 -7.47
C ILE A 37 7.93 -10.86 -6.54
N SER A 38 8.13 -12.08 -7.04
CA SER A 38 8.81 -13.13 -6.27
C SER A 38 10.25 -12.74 -5.94
N SER A 39 10.99 -12.15 -6.88
CA SER A 39 12.35 -11.67 -6.60
C SER A 39 12.36 -10.54 -5.58
N GLN A 40 11.39 -9.63 -5.62
CA GLN A 40 11.22 -8.56 -4.61
C GLN A 40 10.96 -9.14 -3.21
N LEU A 41 10.12 -10.17 -3.09
CA LEU A 41 9.89 -10.85 -1.81
C LEU A 41 11.13 -11.58 -1.30
N ILE A 42 11.86 -12.27 -2.19
CA ILE A 42 13.15 -12.90 -1.86
C ILE A 42 14.12 -11.85 -1.35
N PHE A 43 14.22 -10.71 -2.01
CA PHE A 43 15.08 -9.61 -1.58
C PHE A 43 14.74 -9.12 -0.17
N ILE A 44 13.45 -9.00 0.19
CA ILE A 44 13.05 -8.62 1.54
C ILE A 44 13.52 -9.68 2.56
N VAL A 45 13.24 -10.96 2.31
CA VAL A 45 13.61 -12.06 3.22
C VAL A 45 15.13 -12.11 3.41
N LEU A 46 15.91 -12.05 2.32
CA LEU A 46 17.38 -12.05 2.38
C LEU A 46 17.92 -10.81 3.09
N SER A 47 17.35 -9.63 2.83
CA SER A 47 17.77 -8.41 3.51
C SER A 47 17.60 -8.54 5.02
N PHE A 48 16.47 -9.06 5.50
CA PHE A 48 16.26 -9.30 6.94
C PHE A 48 17.27 -10.32 7.52
N GLN A 49 17.58 -11.40 6.79
CA GLN A 49 18.58 -12.38 7.22
C GLN A 49 19.98 -11.78 7.32
N ILE A 50 20.37 -10.96 6.33
CA ILE A 50 21.67 -10.26 6.33
C ILE A 50 21.73 -9.25 7.47
N LEU A 51 20.70 -8.41 7.65
CA LEU A 51 20.67 -7.45 8.75
C LEU A 51 20.71 -8.14 10.12
N ALA A 52 20.12 -9.33 10.23
CA ALA A 52 20.19 -10.10 11.46
C ALA A 52 21.53 -10.75 11.72
N TYR A 53 22.23 -11.19 10.67
CA TYR A 53 23.62 -11.64 10.78
C TYR A 53 24.53 -10.53 11.33
N PHE A 54 24.29 -9.28 10.95
CA PHE A 54 25.00 -8.11 11.48
C PHE A 54 24.43 -7.56 12.81
N HIS A 55 23.50 -8.28 13.46
CA HIS A 55 22.85 -7.88 14.72
C HIS A 55 22.10 -6.52 14.68
N PHE A 56 21.78 -5.98 13.49
CA PHE A 56 20.97 -4.77 13.37
C PHE A 56 19.47 -5.03 13.58
N VAL A 57 19.02 -6.26 13.32
CA VAL A 57 17.62 -6.69 13.46
C VAL A 57 17.58 -8.08 14.07
N THR A 58 16.68 -8.33 15.01
CA THR A 58 16.41 -9.69 15.49
C THR A 58 15.46 -10.40 14.54
N VAL A 59 15.84 -11.56 13.98
CA VAL A 59 14.88 -12.39 13.23
C VAL A 59 13.84 -12.90 14.23
N PRO A 60 12.54 -12.71 13.97
CA PRO A 60 11.51 -13.27 14.85
C PRO A 60 11.64 -14.80 14.91
N ILE A 61 11.54 -15.33 16.12
CA ILE A 61 11.37 -16.77 16.31
C ILE A 61 9.96 -17.11 15.81
N VAL A 62 9.90 -17.78 14.66
CA VAL A 62 8.63 -18.09 13.99
C VAL A 62 7.87 -19.15 14.78
N ASN A 63 6.94 -18.70 15.63
CA ASN A 63 6.04 -19.59 16.35
C ASN A 63 4.89 -20.06 15.44
N LYS A 64 4.50 -21.35 15.52
CA LYS A 64 3.43 -21.92 14.68
C LYS A 64 2.11 -21.14 14.76
N LYS A 65 1.72 -20.67 15.95
CA LYS A 65 0.52 -19.85 16.17
C LYS A 65 0.57 -18.52 15.42
N GLU A 66 1.76 -17.93 15.32
CA GLU A 66 1.99 -16.65 14.65
C GLU A 66 1.96 -16.81 13.15
N LEU A 67 2.54 -17.91 12.65
CA LEU A 67 2.45 -18.30 11.25
C LEU A 67 0.99 -18.41 10.79
N TYR A 68 0.15 -19.09 11.57
CA TYR A 68 -1.29 -19.22 11.27
C TYR A 68 -2.02 -17.88 11.32
N THR A 69 -1.68 -17.04 12.30
CA THR A 69 -2.33 -15.73 12.49
C THR A 69 -1.98 -14.74 11.37
N LEU A 70 -0.71 -14.74 10.95
CA LEU A 70 -0.19 -13.88 9.88
C LEU A 70 -0.36 -14.48 8.47
N CYS A 71 -0.88 -15.70 8.35
CA CYS A 71 -1.26 -16.27 7.06
C CYS A 71 -2.34 -15.44 6.37
N ILE A 72 -3.29 -14.89 7.12
CA ILE A 72 -4.42 -14.09 6.59
C ILE A 72 -3.94 -12.87 5.78
N PRO A 73 -3.10 -11.95 6.31
CA PRO A 73 -2.61 -10.83 5.52
C PRO A 73 -1.79 -11.27 4.30
N SER A 74 -1.01 -12.35 4.40
CA SER A 74 -0.23 -12.88 3.28
C SER A 74 -1.12 -13.42 2.15
N VAL A 75 -2.19 -14.12 2.50
CA VAL A 75 -3.20 -14.58 1.54
C VAL A 75 -3.84 -13.39 0.83
N PHE A 76 -4.25 -12.37 1.58
CA PHE A 76 -4.83 -11.15 0.99
C PHE A 76 -3.86 -10.40 0.08
N TYR A 77 -2.58 -10.33 0.46
CA TYR A 77 -1.53 -9.76 -0.38
C TYR A 77 -1.38 -10.53 -1.69
N CYS A 78 -1.33 -11.87 -1.64
CA CYS A 78 -1.19 -12.73 -2.81
C CYS A 78 -2.38 -12.57 -3.76
N PHE A 79 -3.61 -12.68 -3.25
CA PHE A 79 -4.82 -12.50 -4.06
C PHE A 79 -4.90 -11.08 -4.66
N SER A 80 -4.63 -10.04 -3.86
CA SER A 80 -4.57 -8.66 -4.34
C SER A 80 -3.64 -8.55 -5.55
N THR A 81 -2.45 -9.15 -5.44
CA THR A 81 -1.39 -9.08 -6.44
C THR A 81 -1.72 -9.87 -7.71
N VAL A 82 -2.15 -11.12 -7.58
CA VAL A 82 -2.51 -11.96 -8.73
C VAL A 82 -3.71 -11.38 -9.48
N LEU A 83 -4.77 -10.99 -8.76
CA LEU A 83 -5.94 -10.36 -9.37
C LEU A 83 -5.60 -9.01 -9.99
N SER A 84 -4.69 -8.23 -9.39
CA SER A 84 -4.24 -6.97 -10.01
C SER A 84 -3.57 -7.18 -11.34
N LEU A 85 -2.71 -8.20 -11.44
CA LEU A 85 -2.00 -8.52 -12.67
C LEU A 85 -2.98 -9.02 -13.74
N GLN A 86 -3.90 -9.91 -13.37
CA GLN A 86 -4.95 -10.38 -14.28
C GLN A 86 -5.84 -9.24 -14.79
N ALA A 87 -6.19 -8.29 -13.92
CA ALA A 87 -6.95 -7.11 -14.31
C ALA A 87 -6.13 -6.24 -15.29
N LEU A 88 -4.84 -6.03 -15.03
CA LEU A 88 -3.95 -5.22 -15.88
C LEU A 88 -3.73 -5.84 -17.26
N MET A 89 -3.75 -7.17 -17.38
CA MET A 89 -3.63 -7.86 -18.67
C MET A 89 -4.90 -7.76 -19.53
N LYS A 90 -6.08 -7.62 -18.90
CA LYS A 90 -7.38 -7.62 -19.60
C LYS A 90 -8.03 -6.24 -19.71
N LEU A 91 -7.66 -5.30 -18.86
CA LEU A 91 -8.13 -3.92 -18.89
C LEU A 91 -7.05 -3.02 -19.49
N ASN A 92 -7.46 -1.95 -20.17
CA ASN A 92 -6.56 -0.86 -20.44
C ASN A 92 -5.99 -0.32 -19.10
N VAL A 93 -4.71 0.02 -19.09
CA VAL A 93 -3.99 0.52 -17.90
C VAL A 93 -4.73 1.67 -17.24
N ALA A 94 -5.30 2.58 -18.05
CA ALA A 94 -6.09 3.72 -17.58
C ALA A 94 -7.31 3.30 -16.75
N ILE A 95 -8.05 2.28 -17.20
CA ILE A 95 -9.24 1.76 -16.52
C ILE A 95 -8.85 1.11 -15.19
N TYR A 96 -7.82 0.28 -15.20
CA TYR A 96 -7.35 -0.39 -13.99
C TYR A 96 -6.88 0.63 -12.93
N VAL A 97 -6.23 1.71 -13.36
CA VAL A 97 -5.85 2.83 -12.47
C VAL A 97 -7.08 3.47 -11.80
N VAL A 98 -8.23 3.56 -12.50
CA VAL A 98 -9.48 4.06 -11.89
C VAL A 98 -9.90 3.20 -10.71
N ILE A 99 -9.96 1.90 -10.97
CA ILE A 99 -10.40 0.93 -9.97
C ILE A 99 -9.48 1.00 -8.75
N LYS A 100 -8.15 1.04 -8.98
CA LYS A 100 -7.16 1.22 -7.91
C LYS A 100 -7.32 2.53 -7.15
N ARG A 101 -7.76 3.63 -7.78
CA ARG A 101 -7.97 4.89 -7.08
C ARG A 101 -9.22 4.92 -6.21
N CYS A 102 -10.11 3.93 -6.33
CA CYS A 102 -11.20 3.70 -5.39
C CYS A 102 -10.75 3.01 -4.09
N THR A 103 -9.48 2.59 -3.98
CA THR A 103 -8.93 1.95 -2.77
C THR A 103 -9.22 2.74 -1.48
N PRO A 104 -9.01 4.08 -1.41
CA PRO A 104 -9.24 4.81 -0.17
C PRO A 104 -10.68 4.73 0.33
N ALA A 105 -11.68 4.80 -0.56
CA ALA A 105 -13.09 4.68 -0.21
C ALA A 105 -13.41 3.28 0.33
N LEU A 106 -12.91 2.23 -0.33
CA LEU A 106 -13.08 0.85 0.14
C LEU A 106 -12.37 0.61 1.48
N THR A 107 -11.14 1.10 1.63
CA THR A 107 -10.39 1.02 2.88
C THR A 107 -11.12 1.75 4.01
N PHE A 108 -11.72 2.91 3.76
CA PHE A 108 -12.52 3.64 4.75
C PHE A 108 -13.70 2.83 5.25
N VAL A 109 -14.50 2.25 4.35
CA VAL A 109 -15.67 1.43 4.70
C VAL A 109 -15.25 0.16 5.44
N LEU A 110 -14.28 -0.58 4.90
CA LEU A 110 -13.79 -1.82 5.50
C LEU A 110 -13.10 -1.61 6.85
N SER A 111 -12.56 -0.42 7.10
CA SER A 111 -11.89 -0.11 8.37
C SER A 111 -12.83 -0.22 9.58
N VAL A 112 -14.12 0.09 9.41
CA VAL A 112 -15.13 -0.05 10.49
C VAL A 112 -15.27 -1.50 10.90
N VAL A 113 -15.37 -2.40 9.92
CA VAL A 113 -15.60 -3.83 10.15
C VAL A 113 -14.34 -4.51 10.70
N ILE A 114 -13.18 -4.23 10.10
CA ILE A 114 -11.93 -4.95 10.41
C ILE A 114 -11.24 -4.43 11.67
N LEU A 115 -11.18 -3.12 11.87
CA LEU A 115 -10.52 -2.51 13.02
C LEU A 115 -11.47 -2.30 14.21
N LYS A 116 -12.78 -2.49 14.02
CA LYS A 116 -13.83 -2.28 15.04
C LYS A 116 -13.75 -0.90 15.71
N LYS A 117 -13.17 0.10 15.04
CA LYS A 117 -13.05 1.47 15.58
C LYS A 117 -14.41 2.16 15.50
N GLN A 118 -14.88 2.66 16.64
CA GLN A 118 -16.27 3.01 16.89
C GLN A 118 -16.73 4.34 16.26
N ARG A 119 -15.83 5.15 15.67
CA ARG A 119 -16.17 6.47 15.12
C ARG A 119 -15.54 6.72 13.76
N LEU A 120 -16.38 6.75 12.73
CA LEU A 120 -16.08 7.37 11.45
C LEU A 120 -16.28 8.88 11.59
N ASP A 121 -15.24 9.67 11.31
CA ASP A 121 -15.44 11.11 11.14
C ASP A 121 -16.02 11.36 9.74
N LEU A 122 -17.22 11.93 9.70
CA LEU A 122 -17.88 12.33 8.46
C LEU A 122 -16.99 13.24 7.61
N LYS A 123 -16.17 14.11 8.23
CA LYS A 123 -15.23 14.98 7.52
C LYS A 123 -14.18 14.18 6.75
N ILE A 124 -13.64 13.13 7.37
CA ILE A 124 -12.69 12.22 6.70
C ILE A 124 -13.38 11.48 5.56
N GLY A 125 -14.59 10.98 5.79
CA GLY A 125 -15.38 10.28 4.76
C GLY A 125 -15.64 11.16 3.53
N LEU A 126 -16.02 12.42 3.74
CA LEU A 126 -16.22 13.39 2.67
C LEU A 126 -14.93 13.66 1.88
N CYS A 127 -13.78 13.81 2.56
CA CYS A 127 -12.50 14.01 1.88
C CYS A 127 -12.09 12.80 1.02
N VAL A 128 -12.31 11.60 1.53
CA VAL A 128 -12.06 10.33 0.81
C VAL A 128 -12.98 10.22 -0.41
N LEU A 129 -14.26 10.60 -0.26
CA LEU A 129 -15.23 10.62 -1.35
C LEU A 129 -14.82 11.62 -2.44
N VAL A 130 -14.46 12.85 -2.08
CA VAL A 130 -13.95 13.86 -3.03
C VAL A 130 -12.70 13.36 -3.75
N THR A 131 -11.77 12.76 -3.01
CA THR A 131 -10.54 12.17 -3.58
C THR A 131 -10.86 11.11 -4.62
N THR A 132 -11.81 10.24 -4.31
CA THR A 132 -12.24 9.12 -5.17
C THR A 132 -13.00 9.62 -6.40
N ILE A 133 -13.86 10.62 -6.26
CA ILE A 133 -14.58 11.23 -7.39
C ILE A 133 -13.58 11.87 -8.36
N GLY A 134 -12.63 12.68 -7.88
CA GLY A 134 -11.60 13.26 -8.73
C GLY A 134 -10.79 12.19 -9.48
N ALA A 135 -10.51 11.09 -8.80
CA ALA A 135 -9.77 9.97 -9.33
C ALA A 135 -10.51 9.28 -10.48
N VAL A 136 -11.83 9.10 -10.33
CA VAL A 136 -12.71 8.55 -11.37
C VAL A 136 -12.77 9.50 -12.56
N ILE A 137 -13.05 10.78 -12.33
CA ILE A 137 -13.14 11.81 -13.38
C ILE A 137 -11.86 11.85 -14.22
N THR A 138 -10.69 11.77 -13.58
CA THR A 138 -9.38 11.80 -14.26
C THR A 138 -9.26 10.77 -15.38
N SER A 139 -9.98 9.67 -15.26
CA SER A 139 -9.81 8.48 -16.09
C SER A 139 -11.05 8.09 -16.89
N THR A 140 -12.05 8.99 -16.99
CA THR A 140 -13.30 8.78 -17.75
C THR A 140 -13.15 8.79 -19.28
N GLY A 141 -11.92 8.71 -19.81
CA GLY A 141 -11.63 8.86 -21.26
C GLY A 141 -11.65 7.56 -22.07
N ASP A 142 -11.32 6.40 -21.48
CA ASP A 142 -11.09 5.14 -22.20
C ASP A 142 -11.92 4.00 -21.60
N VAL A 143 -13.24 3.98 -21.81
CA VAL A 143 -14.11 2.92 -21.25
C VAL A 143 -14.27 1.78 -22.27
N SER A 144 -13.47 0.72 -22.13
CA SER A 144 -13.65 -0.55 -22.86
C SER A 144 -14.50 -1.52 -22.03
N TYR A 145 -15.65 -1.96 -22.55
CA TYR A 145 -16.63 -2.71 -21.78
C TYR A 145 -16.29 -4.22 -21.67
N HIS A 146 -15.51 -4.61 -20.66
CA HIS A 146 -15.26 -6.02 -20.29
C HIS A 146 -15.64 -6.31 -18.84
N PHE A 147 -16.93 -6.60 -18.60
CA PHE A 147 -17.50 -6.78 -17.24
C PHE A 147 -16.68 -7.71 -16.33
N GLN A 148 -16.23 -8.86 -16.84
CA GLN A 148 -15.43 -9.81 -16.06
C GLN A 148 -14.11 -9.19 -15.56
N SER A 149 -13.45 -8.38 -16.37
CA SER A 149 -12.18 -7.74 -16.02
C SER A 149 -12.38 -6.62 -14.99
N TYR A 150 -13.53 -5.92 -15.02
CA TYR A 150 -13.93 -4.97 -13.98
C TYR A 150 -14.17 -5.66 -12.64
N LEU A 151 -14.82 -6.83 -12.64
CA LEU A 151 -15.04 -7.61 -11.42
C LEU A 151 -13.71 -8.05 -10.80
N VAL A 152 -12.79 -8.60 -11.62
CA VAL A 152 -11.45 -9.01 -11.18
C VAL A 152 -10.67 -7.81 -10.63
N GLY A 153 -10.71 -6.67 -11.31
CA GLY A 153 -10.08 -5.43 -10.84
C GLY A 153 -10.64 -4.95 -9.51
N SER A 154 -11.97 -4.96 -9.36
CA SER A 154 -12.65 -4.53 -8.13
C SER A 154 -12.29 -5.45 -6.96
N LEU A 155 -12.27 -6.76 -7.22
CA LEU A 155 -11.88 -7.77 -6.23
C LEU A 155 -10.42 -7.60 -5.79
N SER A 156 -9.51 -7.30 -6.73
CA SER A 156 -8.11 -6.97 -6.39
C SER A 156 -8.02 -5.83 -5.38
N VAL A 157 -8.81 -4.77 -5.55
CA VAL A 157 -8.79 -3.62 -4.64
C VAL A 157 -9.39 -3.95 -3.29
N ILE A 158 -10.45 -4.77 -3.23
CA ILE A 158 -11.00 -5.27 -1.96
C ILE A 158 -9.93 -6.04 -1.19
N PHE A 159 -9.26 -7.01 -1.82
CA PHE A 159 -8.17 -7.75 -1.19
C PHE A 159 -6.99 -6.86 -0.78
N HIS A 160 -6.69 -5.83 -1.58
CA HIS A 160 -5.65 -4.87 -1.24
C HIS A 160 -5.98 -4.06 0.01
N SER A 161 -7.22 -3.57 0.12
CA SER A 161 -7.71 -2.89 1.32
C SER A 161 -7.70 -3.82 2.54
N LEU A 162 -8.16 -5.07 2.38
CA LEU A 162 -8.12 -6.08 3.45
C LEU A 162 -6.69 -6.37 3.89
N TYR A 163 -5.74 -6.48 2.97
CA TYR A 163 -4.31 -6.64 3.27
C TYR A 163 -3.80 -5.47 4.14
N LEU A 164 -4.01 -4.22 3.74
CA LEU A 164 -3.53 -3.06 4.50
C LEU A 164 -4.17 -2.99 5.90
N LEU A 165 -5.48 -3.27 6.00
CA LEU A 165 -6.21 -3.22 7.28
C LEU A 165 -5.80 -4.35 8.23
N THR A 166 -5.58 -5.55 7.72
CA THR A 166 -5.10 -6.69 8.53
C THR A 166 -3.67 -6.47 8.98
N VAL A 167 -2.78 -6.01 8.10
CA VAL A 167 -1.42 -5.58 8.47
C VAL A 167 -1.45 -4.56 9.59
N GLN A 168 -2.25 -3.50 9.44
CA GLN A 168 -2.37 -2.48 10.48
C GLN A 168 -2.81 -3.10 11.82
N ARG A 169 -3.83 -3.97 11.80
CA ARG A 169 -4.36 -4.61 13.01
C ARG A 169 -3.33 -5.53 13.69
N PHE A 170 -2.55 -6.30 12.92
CA PHE A 170 -1.55 -7.20 13.48
C PHE A 170 -0.32 -6.46 14.00
N SER A 171 0.07 -5.35 13.36
CA SER A 171 1.16 -4.50 13.84
C SER A 171 0.80 -3.66 15.08
N GLU A 172 -0.48 -3.54 15.44
CA GLU A 172 -0.89 -3.00 16.75
C GLU A 172 -0.62 -3.99 17.90
N GLN A 173 -0.46 -5.29 17.61
CA GLN A 173 -0.26 -6.36 18.61
C GLN A 173 1.18 -6.88 18.68
N LYS A 174 2.01 -6.56 17.68
CA LYS A 174 3.34 -7.15 17.46
C LYS A 174 4.32 -6.17 16.86
N ASP A 175 5.60 -6.52 16.98
CA ASP A 175 6.66 -5.77 16.33
C ASP A 175 6.48 -5.73 14.81
N SER A 176 6.61 -4.52 14.29
CA SER A 176 6.35 -4.20 12.89
C SER A 176 7.27 -4.96 11.94
N ASN A 177 8.54 -5.08 12.32
CA ASN A 177 9.56 -5.77 11.53
C ASN A 177 9.23 -7.26 11.40
N ASP A 178 8.72 -7.87 12.46
CA ASP A 178 8.35 -9.29 12.47
C ASP A 178 7.16 -9.56 11.55
N VAL A 179 6.14 -8.68 11.61
CA VAL A 179 4.97 -8.81 10.75
C VAL A 179 5.35 -8.67 9.27
N LEU A 180 6.25 -7.74 8.92
CA LEU A 180 6.72 -7.59 7.53
C LEU A 180 7.53 -8.80 7.07
N TYR A 181 8.45 -9.29 7.91
CA TYR A 181 9.28 -10.45 7.58
C TYR A 181 8.43 -11.71 7.39
N ILE A 182 7.56 -12.03 8.37
CA ILE A 182 6.70 -13.21 8.31
C ILE A 182 5.73 -13.09 7.13
N ASN A 183 5.15 -11.91 6.87
CA ASN A 183 4.26 -11.71 5.73
C ASN A 183 4.98 -11.96 4.39
N SER A 184 6.21 -11.48 4.26
CA SER A 184 7.00 -11.66 3.04
C SER A 184 7.41 -13.12 2.85
N LEU A 185 7.81 -13.78 3.94
CA LEU A 185 8.18 -15.19 3.97
C LEU A 185 6.99 -16.11 3.60
N LEU A 186 5.79 -15.82 4.09
CA LEU A 186 4.57 -16.58 3.79
C LEU A 186 4.01 -16.30 2.39
N SER A 187 4.15 -15.07 1.90
CA SER A 187 3.68 -14.69 0.56
C SER A 187 4.52 -15.33 -0.55
N LEU A 188 5.81 -15.59 -0.31
CA LEU A 188 6.75 -16.16 -1.28
C LEU A 188 6.29 -17.53 -1.83
N PRO A 189 6.02 -18.57 -1.01
CA PRO A 189 5.56 -19.86 -1.52
C PRO A 189 4.17 -19.78 -2.16
N MET A 190 3.33 -18.86 -1.74
CA MET A 190 2.01 -18.67 -2.35
C MET A 190 2.11 -18.06 -3.76
N ILE A 191 2.89 -17.00 -3.92
CA ILE A 191 3.09 -16.37 -5.24
C ILE A 191 3.84 -17.30 -6.19
N SER A 192 4.84 -18.05 -5.70
CA SER A 192 5.53 -19.03 -6.55
C SER A 192 4.59 -20.14 -7.00
N LEU A 193 3.69 -20.62 -6.14
CA LEU A 193 2.66 -21.59 -6.51
C LEU A 193 1.69 -21.03 -7.56
N PHE A 194 1.27 -19.77 -7.43
CA PHE A 194 0.45 -19.10 -8.47
C PHE A 194 1.20 -18.94 -9.80
N MET A 195 2.50 -18.65 -9.76
CA MET A 195 3.33 -18.56 -10.97
C MET A 195 3.37 -19.89 -11.72
N ILE A 196 3.57 -21.00 -10.99
CA ILE A 196 3.64 -22.35 -11.55
C ILE A 196 2.28 -22.83 -12.06
N SER A 197 1.21 -22.59 -11.30
CA SER A 197 -0.12 -23.16 -11.58
C SER A 197 -0.97 -22.34 -12.55
N LEU A 198 -0.86 -21.01 -12.54
CA LEU A 198 -1.83 -20.12 -13.19
C LEU A 198 -1.26 -19.27 -14.34
N SER A 199 0.00 -18.81 -14.22
CA SER A 199 0.55 -17.77 -15.11
C SER A 199 1.40 -18.33 -16.26
N ASN A 200 1.88 -19.57 -16.14
CA ASN A 200 2.82 -20.21 -17.08
C ASN A 200 4.06 -19.34 -17.39
N GLU A 201 4.40 -18.38 -16.52
CA GLU A 201 5.57 -17.49 -16.71
C GLU A 201 6.87 -18.29 -16.73
N LEU A 202 6.91 -19.44 -16.05
CA LEU A 202 8.11 -20.28 -15.95
C LEU A 202 8.62 -20.75 -17.31
N SER A 203 7.73 -21.20 -18.20
CA SER A 203 8.11 -21.60 -19.56
C SER A 203 8.58 -20.40 -20.38
N GLY A 204 7.93 -19.24 -20.20
CA GLY A 204 8.34 -18.00 -20.86
C GLY A 204 9.74 -17.56 -20.44
N ILE A 205 10.04 -17.60 -19.15
CA ILE A 205 11.35 -17.22 -18.59
C ILE A 205 12.46 -18.14 -19.12
N GLN A 206 12.21 -19.44 -19.22
CA GLN A 206 13.19 -20.38 -19.79
C GLN A 206 13.53 -20.06 -21.25
N SER A 207 12.56 -19.57 -22.01
CA SER A 207 12.74 -19.20 -23.42
C SER A 207 13.26 -17.77 -23.64
N TYR A 208 13.26 -16.94 -22.59
CA TYR A 208 13.60 -15.52 -22.70
C TYR A 208 15.11 -15.33 -22.84
N LYS A 209 15.60 -14.84 -23.99
CA LYS A 209 17.04 -14.70 -24.25
C LYS A 209 17.68 -13.41 -23.70
N GLY A 210 16.89 -12.47 -23.20
CA GLY A 210 17.40 -11.15 -22.79
C GLY A 210 18.31 -11.16 -21.56
N TYR A 211 18.35 -12.25 -20.79
CA TYR A 211 19.25 -12.43 -19.64
C TYR A 211 20.74 -12.37 -19.99
N GLN A 212 21.09 -12.46 -21.28
CA GLN A 212 22.47 -12.36 -21.73
C GLN A 212 23.01 -10.91 -21.71
N THR A 213 22.14 -9.92 -21.59
CA THR A 213 22.55 -8.50 -21.62
C THR A 213 22.75 -7.92 -20.22
N VAL A 214 23.79 -7.11 -20.04
CA VAL A 214 24.05 -6.41 -18.77
C VAL A 214 22.92 -5.44 -18.42
N ASN A 215 22.32 -4.80 -19.42
CA ASN A 215 21.21 -3.87 -19.26
C ASN A 215 19.98 -4.54 -18.61
N PHE A 216 19.68 -5.79 -18.98
CA PHE A 216 18.61 -6.55 -18.33
C PHE A 216 18.86 -6.68 -16.83
N TRP A 217 20.04 -7.15 -16.43
CA TRP A 217 20.39 -7.33 -15.02
C TRP A 217 20.37 -6.01 -14.25
N PHE A 218 20.85 -4.94 -14.85
CA PHE A 218 20.79 -3.61 -14.26
C PHE A 218 19.34 -3.19 -13.92
N TYR A 219 18.42 -3.25 -14.89
CA TYR A 219 17.01 -2.92 -14.65
C TYR A 219 16.32 -3.89 -13.70
N PHE A 220 16.63 -5.19 -13.82
CA PHE A 220 16.03 -6.24 -12.99
C PHE A 220 16.42 -6.12 -11.52
N VAL A 221 17.70 -5.89 -11.22
CA VAL A 221 18.19 -5.69 -9.85
C VAL A 221 17.60 -4.42 -9.25
N LEU A 222 17.56 -3.31 -10.00
CA LEU A 222 16.97 -2.06 -9.52
C LEU A 222 15.45 -2.17 -9.29
N SER A 223 14.72 -2.89 -10.16
CA SER A 223 13.31 -3.19 -9.95
C SER A 223 13.08 -4.10 -8.73
N THR A 224 13.97 -5.07 -8.52
CA THR A 224 13.91 -5.98 -7.37
C THR A 224 14.15 -5.25 -6.05
N ILE A 225 15.23 -4.47 -5.95
CA ILE A 225 15.54 -3.65 -4.77
C ILE A 225 14.44 -2.61 -4.56
N GLY A 226 14.07 -1.87 -5.61
CA GLY A 226 13.05 -0.81 -5.54
C GLY A 226 11.68 -1.34 -5.11
N GLY A 227 11.29 -2.53 -5.57
CA GLY A 227 10.05 -3.18 -5.17
C GLY A 227 10.06 -3.67 -3.73
N GLY A 228 11.18 -4.24 -3.27
CA GLY A 228 11.36 -4.59 -1.87
C GLY A 228 11.27 -3.38 -0.94
N LEU A 229 12.00 -2.31 -1.28
CA LEU A 229 11.98 -1.03 -0.54
C LEU A 229 10.59 -0.38 -0.58
N LEU A 230 9.89 -0.44 -1.70
CA LEU A 230 8.51 0.05 -1.80
C LEU A 230 7.56 -0.73 -0.88
N ASN A 231 7.69 -2.06 -0.84
CA ASN A 231 6.85 -2.87 0.04
C ASN A 231 7.12 -2.53 1.51
N GLY A 232 8.38 -2.44 1.91
CA GLY A 232 8.78 -1.98 3.24
C GLY A 232 8.28 -0.58 3.58
N ALA A 233 8.39 0.38 2.65
CA ALA A 233 7.89 1.74 2.84
C ALA A 233 6.36 1.82 2.93
N THR A 234 5.64 1.01 2.15
CA THR A 234 4.17 0.89 2.21
C THR A 234 3.75 0.36 3.58
N PHE A 235 4.44 -0.67 4.06
CA PHE A 235 4.21 -1.28 5.36
C PHE A 235 4.49 -0.30 6.50
N TRP A 236 5.64 0.38 6.44
CA TRP A 236 6.04 1.38 7.42
C TRP A 236 5.06 2.57 7.47
N CYS A 237 4.60 3.06 6.31
CA CYS A 237 3.57 4.09 6.22
C CYS A 237 2.25 3.64 6.84
N THR A 238 1.86 2.38 6.62
CA THR A 238 0.60 1.81 7.14
C THR A 238 0.60 1.74 8.66
N ILE A 239 1.71 1.34 9.26
CA ILE A 239 1.82 1.22 10.72
C ILE A 239 1.92 2.59 11.39
N LYS A 240 2.81 3.45 10.89
CA LYS A 240 3.03 4.76 11.52
C LYS A 240 1.86 5.71 11.32
N ASN A 241 1.05 5.50 10.28
CA ASN A 241 -0.14 6.31 10.01
C ASN A 241 -1.43 5.52 10.15
N SER A 242 -1.88 4.89 9.06
CA SER A 242 -3.02 3.98 8.97
C SER A 242 -3.09 3.41 7.55
N ALA A 243 -3.80 2.30 7.37
CA ALA A 243 -4.14 1.75 6.06
C ALA A 243 -4.87 2.76 5.16
N LEU A 244 -5.74 3.57 5.76
CA LEU A 244 -6.47 4.63 5.06
C LEU A 244 -5.53 5.72 4.55
N THR A 245 -4.64 6.22 5.42
CA THR A 245 -3.62 7.21 5.04
C THR A 245 -2.72 6.66 3.93
N THR A 246 -2.26 5.42 4.04
CA THR A 246 -1.45 4.78 2.98
C THR A 246 -2.20 4.72 1.65
N SER A 247 -3.50 4.40 1.68
CA SER A 247 -4.33 4.37 0.46
C SER A 247 -4.45 5.77 -0.17
N VAL A 248 -4.67 6.82 0.64
CA VAL A 248 -4.76 8.21 0.15
C VAL A 248 -3.42 8.70 -0.41
N VAL A 249 -2.31 8.45 0.29
CA VAL A 249 -0.95 8.74 -0.22
C VAL A 249 -0.70 7.96 -1.51
N GLY A 250 -1.24 6.75 -1.64
CA GLY A 250 -1.22 5.95 -2.85
C GLY A 250 -1.89 6.62 -4.05
N VAL A 251 -2.97 7.38 -3.83
CA VAL A 251 -3.60 8.21 -4.86
C VAL A 251 -2.72 9.43 -5.16
N LEU A 252 -2.26 10.15 -4.14
CA LEU A 252 -1.43 11.35 -4.31
C LEU A 252 -0.14 11.07 -5.09
N LYS A 253 0.60 9.99 -4.76
CA LYS A 253 1.80 9.60 -5.49
C LYS A 253 1.51 9.29 -6.97
N SER A 254 0.33 8.72 -7.28
CA SER A 254 -0.04 8.42 -8.67
C SER A 254 -0.25 9.69 -9.49
N ILE A 255 -0.72 10.77 -8.85
CA ILE A 255 -0.86 12.08 -9.48
C ILE A 255 0.52 12.65 -9.81
N PHE A 256 1.48 12.57 -8.88
CA PHE A 256 2.86 12.98 -9.14
C PHE A 256 3.51 12.19 -10.28
N GLN A 257 3.25 10.88 -10.36
CA GLN A 257 3.73 10.05 -11.47
C GLN A 257 3.13 10.48 -12.82
N ILE A 258 1.87 10.92 -12.87
CA ILE A 258 1.24 11.44 -14.09
C ILE A 258 1.90 12.77 -14.50
N PHE A 259 2.08 13.71 -13.57
CA PHE A 259 2.73 14.99 -13.86
C PHE A 259 4.13 14.82 -14.41
N PHE A 260 4.94 13.96 -13.79
CA PHE A 260 6.29 13.71 -14.27
C PHE A 260 6.31 12.88 -15.56
N GLY A 261 5.39 11.92 -15.68
CA GLY A 261 5.22 11.14 -16.92
C GLY A 261 4.89 12.02 -18.11
N MET A 262 4.12 13.09 -17.91
CA MET A 262 3.89 14.10 -18.95
C MET A 262 5.18 14.79 -19.35
N PHE A 263 5.93 15.32 -18.37
CA PHE A 263 7.17 16.07 -18.63
C PHE A 263 8.24 15.24 -19.33
N VAL A 264 8.31 13.93 -19.04
CA VAL A 264 9.34 13.05 -19.61
C VAL A 264 8.95 12.45 -20.95
N PHE A 265 7.66 12.16 -21.18
CA PHE A 265 7.24 11.32 -22.32
C PHE A 265 6.45 12.05 -23.42
N ASP A 266 6.12 13.34 -23.29
CA ASP A 266 5.46 14.19 -24.31
C ASP A 266 4.23 13.57 -25.03
N ARG A 267 3.64 12.50 -24.46
CA ARG A 267 2.60 11.67 -25.11
C ARG A 267 1.30 11.59 -24.30
N LEU A 268 1.11 12.44 -23.30
CA LEU A 268 -0.13 12.48 -22.53
C LEU A 268 -1.09 13.51 -23.12
N VAL A 269 -2.16 13.01 -23.75
CA VAL A 269 -3.29 13.86 -24.20
C VAL A 269 -4.04 14.30 -22.95
N ILE A 270 -3.77 15.51 -22.48
CA ILE A 270 -4.48 16.09 -21.34
C ILE A 270 -5.80 16.65 -21.83
N ASN A 271 -6.89 16.09 -21.31
CA ASN A 271 -8.22 16.62 -21.50
C ASN A 271 -8.65 17.45 -20.28
N ASN A 272 -9.59 18.38 -20.46
CA ASN A 272 -10.10 19.25 -19.38
C ASN A 272 -10.64 18.43 -18.20
N LYS A 273 -11.24 17.26 -18.49
CA LYS A 273 -11.72 16.30 -17.47
C LYS A 273 -10.56 15.74 -16.64
N THR A 274 -9.44 15.43 -17.26
CA THR A 274 -8.24 14.90 -16.59
C THR A 274 -7.67 15.92 -15.61
N ILE A 275 -7.59 17.20 -16.01
CA ILE A 275 -7.14 18.30 -15.14
C ILE A 275 -8.09 18.47 -13.95
N LEU A 276 -9.40 18.56 -14.20
CA LEU A 276 -10.41 18.71 -13.16
C LEU A 276 -10.34 17.56 -12.13
N GLY A 277 -10.21 16.33 -12.62
CA GLY A 277 -10.08 15.15 -11.77
C GLY A 277 -8.83 15.19 -10.89
N ILE A 278 -7.68 15.59 -11.45
CA ILE A 278 -6.43 15.76 -10.71
C ILE A 278 -6.58 16.80 -9.60
N ILE A 279 -7.16 17.96 -9.90
CA ILE A 279 -7.38 19.04 -8.93
C ILE A 279 -8.29 18.56 -7.79
N LEU A 280 -9.40 17.90 -8.12
CA LEU A 280 -10.32 17.36 -7.11
C LEU A 280 -9.64 16.31 -6.22
N SER A 281 -8.84 15.40 -6.78
CA SER A 281 -8.10 14.42 -5.99
C SER A 281 -7.04 15.05 -5.09
N LEU A 282 -6.36 16.10 -5.56
CA LEU A 282 -5.40 16.85 -4.75
C LEU A 282 -6.08 17.59 -3.59
N ILE A 283 -7.21 18.27 -3.85
CA ILE A 283 -7.99 18.95 -2.81
C ILE A 283 -8.48 17.93 -1.77
N GLY A 284 -9.09 16.83 -2.21
CA GLY A 284 -9.56 15.78 -1.31
C GLY A 284 -8.45 15.18 -0.46
N GLY A 285 -7.29 14.88 -1.05
CA GLY A 285 -6.16 14.26 -0.34
C GLY A 285 -5.45 15.23 0.62
N THR A 286 -5.36 16.51 0.28
CA THR A 286 -4.78 17.54 1.17
C THR A 286 -5.70 17.84 2.35
N LEU A 287 -7.00 18.02 2.11
CA LEU A 287 -8.00 18.18 3.17
C LEU A 287 -8.08 16.94 4.07
N PHE A 288 -8.03 15.74 3.49
CA PHE A 288 -7.92 14.50 4.27
C PHE A 288 -6.73 14.54 5.22
N SER A 289 -5.54 14.90 4.71
CA SER A 289 -4.32 14.94 5.51
C SER A 289 -4.43 15.95 6.66
N TYR A 290 -5.07 17.09 6.42
CA TYR A 290 -5.34 18.11 7.43
C TYR A 290 -6.32 17.64 8.51
N PHE A 291 -7.48 17.09 8.14
CA PHE A 291 -8.47 16.61 9.10
C PHE A 291 -8.00 15.38 9.88
N GLU A 292 -7.29 14.47 9.23
CA GLU A 292 -6.66 13.32 9.90
C GLU A 292 -5.61 13.79 10.92
N TYR A 293 -4.84 14.84 10.59
CA TYR A 293 -3.91 15.45 11.53
C TYR A 293 -4.61 16.04 12.75
N MET A 294 -5.68 16.80 12.54
CA MET A 294 -6.48 17.37 13.63
C MET A 294 -7.08 16.26 14.49
N ASN A 295 -7.65 15.22 13.90
CA ASN A 295 -8.22 14.10 14.65
C ASN A 295 -7.21 13.35 15.49
N LYS A 296 -6.00 13.13 14.96
CA LYS A 296 -4.91 12.52 15.73
C LYS A 296 -4.47 13.41 16.89
N LYS A 297 -4.38 14.73 16.68
CA LYS A 297 -4.02 15.69 17.73
C LYS A 297 -5.06 15.70 18.85
N THR A 298 -6.34 15.77 18.52
CA THR A 298 -7.43 15.75 19.51
C THR A 298 -7.45 14.45 20.30
N LYS A 299 -7.29 13.29 19.65
CA LYS A 299 -7.20 11.99 20.34
C LYS A 299 -6.01 11.93 21.31
N SER A 300 -4.84 12.40 20.90
CA SER A 300 -3.67 12.45 21.78
C SER A 300 -3.92 13.35 23.00
N ALA A 301 -4.54 14.51 22.82
CA ALA A 301 -4.85 15.43 23.91
C ALA A 301 -5.85 14.81 24.92
N LEU A 302 -6.88 14.09 24.43
CA LEU A 302 -7.86 13.41 25.29
C LEU A 302 -7.22 12.30 26.14
N ILE A 303 -6.34 11.49 25.55
CA ILE A 303 -5.63 10.43 26.27
C ILE A 303 -4.72 11.03 27.35
N THR A 304 -4.03 12.13 27.05
CA THR A 304 -3.21 12.83 28.04
C THR A 304 -4.07 13.38 29.19
N SER A 305 -5.25 13.94 28.91
CA SER A 305 -6.15 14.41 29.97
C SER A 305 -6.75 13.29 30.83
N GLU A 306 -7.09 12.12 30.25
CA GLU A 306 -7.55 10.96 31.02
C GLU A 306 -6.45 10.42 31.94
N HIS A 307 -5.21 10.29 31.44
CA HIS A 307 -4.08 9.82 32.25
C HIS A 307 -3.72 10.77 33.39
N VAL A 308 -3.89 12.09 33.19
CA VAL A 308 -3.66 13.10 34.25
C VAL A 308 -4.76 13.00 35.32
N MET A 309 -6.02 12.80 34.94
CA MET A 309 -7.12 12.65 35.91
C MET A 309 -7.11 11.31 36.68
N GLU A 310 -6.49 10.27 36.15
CA GLU A 310 -6.34 8.97 36.83
C GLU A 310 -5.19 8.97 37.85
N HIS A 311 -4.20 9.87 37.71
CA HIS A 311 -3.04 9.98 38.60
C HIS A 311 -3.14 11.08 39.67
N ASP A 312 -4.15 11.95 39.65
CA ASP A 312 -4.42 12.88 40.75
C ASP A 312 -5.27 12.19 41.83
N PRO A 313 -4.76 11.98 43.07
CA PRO A 313 -5.59 11.49 44.15
C PRO A 313 -6.65 12.57 44.45
N LYS A 314 -7.92 12.14 44.49
CA LYS A 314 -9.06 12.98 44.89
C LYS A 314 -8.66 13.87 46.08
N PRO A 315 -8.97 15.18 46.07
CA PRO A 315 -8.65 16.03 47.21
C PRO A 315 -9.33 15.46 48.45
N THR A 316 -8.51 15.07 49.43
CA THR A 316 -8.95 14.68 50.77
C THR A 316 -9.75 15.85 51.32
N VAL A 317 -11.08 15.69 51.39
CA VAL A 317 -11.96 16.65 52.05
C VAL A 317 -11.60 16.59 53.54
N ILE A 318 -10.72 17.50 53.98
CA ILE A 318 -10.47 17.72 55.39
C ILE A 318 -11.72 18.42 55.93
N THR A 319 -12.66 17.65 56.46
CA THR A 319 -13.73 18.18 57.29
C THR A 319 -13.12 18.67 58.59
N ASN A 320 -12.80 19.97 58.64
CA ASN A 320 -12.45 20.64 59.89
C ASN A 320 -13.69 20.62 60.81
N GLY A 321 -13.70 19.72 61.78
CA GLY A 321 -14.59 19.78 62.93
C GLY A 321 -14.15 20.94 63.83
N THR A 322 -14.85 22.06 63.72
CA THR A 322 -14.85 23.12 64.74
C THR A 322 -15.60 22.64 65.98
N LYS A 323 -14.98 22.92 67.13
CA LYS A 323 -15.46 22.74 68.50
C LYS A 323 -16.88 23.25 68.72
#